data_AF-A0AAE1MWD8-F1
#
_entry.id   AF-A0AAE1MWD8-F1
#
_cell.length_a   1.000
_cell.length_b   1.000
_cell.length_c   1.000
_cell.angle_alpha   90.00
_cell.angle_beta   90.00
_cell.angle_gamma   90.00
#
_symmetry.space_group_name_H-M   'P 1'
#
loop_
_entity.id
_entity.type
_entity.pdbx_description
1 polymer ?
#
loop_
_entity_poly.entity_id
_entity_poly.type
_entity_poly.pdbx_seq_one_letter_code
_entity_poly.pdbx_strand_id
1 'polypeptide(L)'
;MRRKPGIGGLQNAAAARNQFRLVGENVAKVKTDMMKGQLATFRSQLEEFAHKHKHDIRKNPAFRSQFHEMCAKVGVDPLASNKGFWAELLGIGDFYYELGVQIVDICLATRAHNGGLINLQELCHLLRQRRRSDRGAVSEDDCLRAISKLKAQGFVTVEEVERRLSWTPGRTIDALETLLKEGLAMIDDGHRDGKRRYWFPCVSPISSLVAADS
;
A
#
# COMPACT_ATOMS: atom_id res chain seq x y z
N MET A 1 -61.31 23.69 -12.86
CA MET A 1 -60.74 24.07 -11.54
C MET A 1 -60.24 22.81 -10.83
N ARG A 2 -58.94 22.70 -10.54
CA ARG A 2 -58.36 21.55 -9.83
C ARG A 2 -58.47 21.82 -8.33
N ARG A 3 -59.30 21.05 -7.60
CA ARG A 3 -59.51 21.21 -6.15
C ARG A 3 -58.17 21.05 -5.42
N LYS A 4 -57.83 22.03 -4.57
CA LYS A 4 -56.62 21.97 -3.72
C LYS A 4 -56.73 20.76 -2.76
N PRO A 5 -55.64 20.03 -2.50
CA PRO A 5 -55.66 18.92 -1.55
C PRO A 5 -56.15 19.37 -0.18
N GLY A 6 -57.05 18.59 0.44
CA GLY A 6 -57.47 18.81 1.82
C GLY A 6 -56.36 18.44 2.81
N ILE A 7 -56.40 19.04 4.01
CA ILE A 7 -55.37 18.87 5.06
C ILE A 7 -55.14 17.39 5.42
N GLY A 8 -56.21 16.58 5.48
CA GLY A 8 -56.10 15.13 5.71
C GLY A 8 -55.39 14.37 4.57
N GLY A 9 -55.54 14.82 3.32
CA GLY A 9 -54.82 14.27 2.17
C GLY A 9 -53.31 14.58 2.21
N LEU A 10 -52.95 15.78 2.68
CA LEU A 10 -51.55 16.17 2.89
C LEU A 10 -50.91 15.37 4.04
N GLN A 11 -51.63 15.15 5.14
CA GLN A 11 -51.17 14.33 6.26
C GLN A 11 -50.98 12.86 5.86
N ASN A 12 -51.94 12.28 5.13
CA ASN A 12 -51.83 10.90 4.62
C ASN A 12 -50.67 10.75 3.62
N ALA A 13 -50.46 11.73 2.74
CA ALA A 13 -49.32 11.72 1.81
C ALA A 13 -47.97 11.83 2.55
N ALA A 14 -47.89 12.67 3.60
CA ALA A 14 -46.71 12.79 4.44
C ALA A 14 -46.43 11.51 5.24
N ALA A 15 -47.46 10.88 5.80
CA ALA A 15 -47.36 9.60 6.52
C ALA A 15 -46.87 8.48 5.59
N ALA A 16 -47.46 8.35 4.40
CA ALA A 16 -47.05 7.36 3.41
C ALA A 16 -45.57 7.57 2.99
N ARG A 17 -45.16 8.82 2.73
CA ARG A 17 -43.76 9.14 2.40
C ARG A 17 -42.79 8.78 3.52
N ASN A 18 -43.15 9.04 4.77
CA ASN A 18 -42.33 8.66 5.93
C ASN A 18 -42.23 7.13 6.08
N GLN A 19 -43.31 6.42 5.82
CA GLN A 19 -43.32 4.96 5.86
C GLN A 19 -42.44 4.35 4.75
N PHE A 20 -42.52 4.86 3.52
CA PHE A 20 -41.62 4.45 2.44
C PHE A 20 -40.15 4.77 2.74
N ARG A 21 -39.87 5.92 3.37
CA ARG A 21 -38.50 6.27 3.80
C ARG A 21 -37.97 5.28 4.83
N LEU A 22 -38.74 4.95 5.86
CA LEU A 22 -38.36 4.00 6.90
C LEU A 22 -38.13 2.59 6.33
N VAL A 23 -38.99 2.13 5.42
CA VAL A 23 -38.80 0.85 4.73
C VAL A 23 -37.53 0.89 3.86
N GLY A 24 -37.30 1.99 3.14
CA GLY A 24 -36.08 2.18 2.35
C GLY A 24 -34.80 2.16 3.19
N GLU A 25 -34.80 2.84 4.34
CA GLU A 25 -33.69 2.85 5.31
C GLU A 25 -33.44 1.44 5.88
N ASN A 26 -34.50 0.71 6.25
CA ASN A 26 -34.39 -0.66 6.74
C ASN A 26 -33.85 -1.61 5.66
N VAL A 27 -34.32 -1.51 4.42
CA VAL A 27 -33.81 -2.33 3.31
C VAL A 27 -32.33 -2.04 3.05
N ALA A 28 -31.93 -0.77 3.06
CA ALA A 28 -30.53 -0.39 2.92
C ALA A 28 -29.65 -0.94 4.06
N LYS A 29 -30.16 -0.87 5.30
CA LYS A 29 -29.47 -1.42 6.48
C LYS A 29 -29.32 -2.93 6.38
N VAL A 30 -30.39 -3.67 6.09
CA VAL A 30 -30.35 -5.14 5.93
C VAL A 30 -29.37 -5.55 4.83
N LYS A 31 -29.39 -4.86 3.68
CA LYS A 31 -28.44 -5.13 2.59
C LYS A 31 -27.00 -4.89 3.02
N THR A 32 -26.75 -3.82 3.77
CA THR A 32 -25.41 -3.48 4.29
C THR A 32 -24.93 -4.52 5.30
N ASP A 33 -25.79 -4.93 6.23
CA ASP A 33 -25.45 -5.92 7.27
C ASP A 33 -25.22 -7.30 6.65
N MET A 34 -26.01 -7.68 5.63
CA MET A 34 -25.79 -8.90 4.85
C MET A 34 -24.44 -8.86 4.11
N MET A 35 -24.09 -7.74 3.48
CA MET A 35 -22.80 -7.57 2.81
C MET A 35 -21.61 -7.64 3.79
N LYS A 36 -21.74 -7.04 4.98
CA LYS A 36 -20.73 -7.15 6.03
C LYS A 36 -20.54 -8.59 6.48
N GLY A 37 -21.63 -9.34 6.65
CA GLY A 37 -21.58 -10.77 6.98
C GLY A 37 -20.85 -11.58 5.90
N GLN A 38 -21.19 -11.37 4.63
CA GLN A 38 -20.53 -12.02 3.50
C GLN A 38 -19.03 -11.72 3.43
N LEU A 39 -18.63 -10.46 3.66
CA LEU A 39 -17.21 -10.08 3.72
C LEU A 39 -16.46 -10.79 4.87
N ALA A 40 -17.11 -10.95 6.03
CA ALA A 40 -16.51 -11.66 7.16
C ALA A 40 -16.31 -13.16 6.85
N THR A 41 -17.34 -13.82 6.29
CA THR A 41 -17.24 -15.22 5.85
C THR A 41 -16.17 -15.40 4.79
N PHE A 42 -16.13 -14.52 3.78
CA PHE A 42 -15.12 -14.58 2.73
C PHE A 42 -13.70 -14.40 3.29
N ARG A 43 -13.51 -13.45 4.22
CA ARG A 43 -12.21 -13.24 4.86
C ARG A 43 -11.72 -14.50 5.57
N SER A 44 -12.60 -15.21 6.29
CA SER A 44 -12.28 -16.47 6.97
C SER A 44 -11.98 -17.60 5.98
N GLN A 45 -12.70 -17.70 4.87
CA GLN A 45 -12.40 -18.69 3.83
C GLN A 45 -11.07 -18.41 3.12
N LEU A 46 -10.81 -17.13 2.83
CA LEU A 46 -9.55 -16.68 2.23
C LEU A 46 -8.36 -16.95 3.18
N GLU A 47 -8.59 -16.83 4.49
CA GLU A 47 -7.63 -17.17 5.53
C GLU A 47 -7.26 -18.65 5.49
N GLU A 48 -8.28 -19.51 5.55
CA GLU A 48 -8.11 -20.96 5.52
C GLU A 48 -7.44 -21.42 4.21
N PHE A 49 -7.86 -20.85 3.09
CA PHE A 49 -7.25 -21.09 1.78
C PHE A 49 -5.77 -20.75 1.79
N ALA A 50 -5.42 -19.57 2.29
CA ALA A 50 -4.05 -19.12 2.30
C ALA A 50 -3.17 -19.91 3.27
N HIS A 51 -3.72 -20.34 4.42
CA HIS A 51 -3.03 -21.24 5.34
C HIS A 51 -2.76 -22.61 4.70
N LYS A 52 -3.77 -23.21 4.07
CA LYS A 52 -3.68 -24.51 3.40
C LYS A 52 -2.69 -24.50 2.24
N HIS A 53 -2.64 -23.41 1.49
CA HIS A 53 -1.80 -23.29 0.30
C HIS A 53 -0.56 -22.41 0.49
N LYS A 54 -0.15 -22.13 1.74
CA LYS A 54 0.98 -21.24 2.07
C LYS A 54 2.27 -21.59 1.32
N HIS A 55 2.60 -22.88 1.26
CA HIS A 55 3.79 -23.35 0.57
C HIS A 55 3.73 -23.12 -0.94
N ASP A 56 2.56 -23.34 -1.54
CA ASP A 56 2.34 -23.20 -2.98
C ASP A 56 2.36 -21.71 -3.38
N ILE A 57 1.75 -20.83 -2.57
CA ILE A 57 1.84 -19.37 -2.72
C ILE A 57 3.30 -18.91 -2.66
N ARG A 58 4.13 -19.55 -1.82
CA ARG A 58 5.56 -19.18 -1.71
C ARG A 58 6.39 -19.70 -2.88
N LYS A 59 6.16 -20.91 -3.36
CA LYS A 59 6.99 -21.53 -4.40
C LYS A 59 6.60 -21.17 -5.83
N ASN A 60 5.32 -20.99 -6.12
CA ASN A 60 4.81 -20.81 -7.48
C ASN A 60 4.43 -19.33 -7.72
N PRO A 61 5.19 -18.58 -8.55
CA PRO A 61 4.90 -17.18 -8.82
C PRO A 61 3.55 -16.95 -9.50
N ALA A 62 3.13 -17.84 -10.40
CA ALA A 62 1.85 -17.72 -11.10
C ALA A 62 0.68 -17.84 -10.12
N PHE A 63 0.76 -18.83 -9.22
CA PHE A 63 -0.25 -19.02 -8.19
C PHE A 63 -0.25 -17.88 -7.16
N ARG A 64 0.92 -17.37 -6.78
CA ARG A 64 1.04 -16.18 -5.92
C ARG A 64 0.36 -14.96 -6.53
N SER A 65 0.55 -14.72 -7.83
CA SER A 65 -0.08 -13.59 -8.52
C SER A 65 -1.61 -13.72 -8.56
N GLN A 66 -2.13 -14.92 -8.84
CA GLN A 66 -3.58 -15.20 -8.78
C GLN A 66 -4.16 -14.99 -7.37
N PHE A 67 -3.43 -15.42 -6.34
CA PHE A 67 -3.82 -15.16 -4.95
C PHE A 67 -3.92 -13.65 -4.67
N HIS A 68 -2.96 -12.87 -5.12
CA HIS A 68 -3.02 -11.40 -4.98
C HIS A 68 -4.20 -10.77 -5.74
N GLU A 69 -4.50 -11.25 -6.95
CA GLU A 69 -5.65 -10.78 -7.72
C GLU A 69 -6.97 -11.06 -6.99
N MET A 70 -7.09 -12.25 -6.38
CA MET A 70 -8.25 -12.60 -5.56
C MET A 70 -8.38 -11.66 -4.35
N CYS A 71 -7.30 -11.37 -3.63
CA CYS A 71 -7.35 -10.43 -2.51
C CYS A 71 -7.76 -9.02 -2.98
N ALA A 72 -7.21 -8.55 -4.10
CA ALA A 72 -7.49 -7.22 -4.66
C ALA A 72 -8.96 -7.04 -5.06
N LYS A 73 -9.59 -8.06 -5.67
CA LYS A 73 -11.01 -8.03 -6.06
C LYS A 73 -11.96 -7.80 -4.88
N VAL A 74 -11.53 -8.16 -3.67
CA VAL A 74 -12.33 -8.00 -2.45
C VAL A 74 -11.91 -6.75 -1.66
N GLY A 75 -10.96 -5.97 -2.17
CA GLY A 75 -10.43 -4.80 -1.48
C GLY A 75 -9.55 -5.15 -0.28
N VAL A 76 -9.01 -6.38 -0.25
CA VAL A 76 -8.07 -6.83 0.76
C VAL A 76 -6.66 -6.73 0.18
N ASP A 77 -5.78 -5.93 0.80
CA ASP A 77 -4.35 -5.96 0.48
C ASP A 77 -3.65 -6.92 1.45
N PRO A 78 -3.19 -8.10 0.98
CA PRO A 78 -2.49 -9.07 1.83
C PRO A 78 -1.12 -8.55 2.30
N LEU A 79 -0.68 -7.40 1.78
CA LEU A 79 0.60 -6.75 2.09
C LEU A 79 0.44 -5.41 2.83
N ALA A 80 -0.77 -4.98 3.20
CA ALA A 80 -1.00 -3.61 3.70
C ALA A 80 -0.48 -3.33 5.13
N SER A 81 -0.26 -4.34 5.97
CA SER A 81 0.12 -4.08 7.37
C SER A 81 0.98 -5.18 7.98
N ASN A 82 2.08 -4.76 8.62
CA ASN A 82 2.97 -5.61 9.44
C ASN A 82 2.35 -6.01 10.78
N LYS A 83 1.25 -5.36 11.15
CA LYS A 83 0.36 -5.75 12.26
C LYS A 83 -0.98 -6.26 11.74
N GLY A 84 -1.02 -6.55 10.44
CA GLY A 84 -2.19 -7.06 9.76
C GLY A 84 -2.24 -8.57 9.92
N PHE A 85 -3.45 -9.05 10.14
CA PHE A 85 -3.83 -10.46 10.11
C PHE A 85 -3.12 -11.32 9.05
N TRP A 86 -2.88 -10.77 7.84
CA TRP A 86 -2.21 -11.48 6.74
C TRP A 86 -0.69 -11.60 6.87
N ALA A 87 -0.02 -10.60 7.48
CA ALA A 87 1.42 -10.61 7.66
C ALA A 87 1.84 -11.69 8.67
N GLU A 88 1.14 -11.75 9.82
CA GLU A 88 1.42 -12.71 10.88
C GLU A 88 1.05 -14.15 10.49
N LEU A 89 -0.07 -14.33 9.79
CA LEU A 89 -0.56 -15.66 9.44
C LEU A 89 0.20 -16.32 8.26
N LEU A 90 0.51 -15.54 7.22
CA LEU A 90 1.01 -16.09 5.97
C LEU A 90 2.51 -15.89 5.75
N GLY A 91 3.17 -14.96 6.45
CA GLY A 91 4.58 -14.62 6.21
C GLY A 91 4.85 -14.09 4.80
N ILE A 92 3.78 -13.73 4.06
CA ILE A 92 3.89 -13.15 2.72
C ILE A 92 4.48 -11.74 2.80
N GLY A 93 4.15 -10.98 3.85
CA GLY A 93 4.77 -9.70 4.14
C GLY A 93 6.30 -9.80 4.20
N ASP A 94 6.82 -10.72 5.02
CA ASP A 94 8.25 -10.96 5.19
C ASP A 94 8.96 -11.29 3.88
N PHE A 95 8.33 -12.10 3.02
CA PHE A 95 8.85 -12.41 1.70
C PHE A 95 9.06 -11.14 0.85
N TYR A 96 8.10 -10.22 0.85
CA TYR A 96 8.20 -8.97 0.08
C TYR A 96 9.14 -7.95 0.72
N TYR A 97 9.28 -7.94 2.05
CA TYR A 97 10.30 -7.13 2.73
C TYR A 97 11.71 -7.61 2.43
N GLU A 98 11.95 -8.92 2.54
CA GLU A 98 13.24 -9.53 2.16
C GLU A 98 13.57 -9.22 0.70
N LEU A 99 12.59 -9.37 -0.18
CA LEU A 99 12.73 -9.04 -1.60
C LEU A 99 13.02 -7.55 -1.81
N GLY A 100 12.38 -6.66 -1.04
CA GLY A 100 12.65 -5.23 -1.06
C GLY A 100 14.09 -4.89 -0.68
N VAL A 101 14.61 -5.48 0.40
CA VAL A 101 16.02 -5.28 0.82
C VAL A 101 16.98 -5.75 -0.26
N GLN A 102 16.74 -6.93 -0.86
CA GLN A 102 17.56 -7.44 -1.96
C GLN A 102 17.55 -6.51 -3.19
N ILE A 103 16.40 -5.92 -3.51
CA ILE A 103 16.28 -4.94 -4.60
C ILE A 103 17.13 -3.70 -4.29
N VAL A 104 17.05 -3.16 -3.06
CA VAL A 104 17.87 -2.02 -2.63
C VAL A 104 19.36 -2.34 -2.75
N ASP A 105 19.80 -3.52 -2.30
CA ASP A 105 21.20 -3.94 -2.38
C ASP A 105 21.70 -4.05 -3.83
N ILE A 106 20.84 -4.49 -4.76
CA ILE A 106 21.18 -4.54 -6.19
C ILE A 106 21.29 -3.12 -6.76
N CYS A 107 20.32 -2.25 -6.44
CA CYS A 107 20.34 -0.86 -6.90
C CYS A 107 21.58 -0.12 -6.38
N LEU A 108 21.96 -0.32 -5.12
CA LEU A 108 23.18 0.28 -4.55
C LEU A 108 24.45 -0.28 -5.21
N ALA A 109 24.54 -1.60 -5.41
CA ALA A 109 25.71 -2.23 -6.01
C ALA A 109 25.92 -1.87 -7.49
N THR A 110 24.83 -1.63 -8.23
CA THR A 110 24.89 -1.32 -9.66
C THR A 110 24.97 0.18 -9.95
N ARG A 111 24.73 1.05 -8.95
CA ARG A 111 24.67 2.51 -9.08
C ARG A 111 25.86 3.12 -9.84
N ALA A 112 27.09 2.69 -9.55
CA ALA A 112 28.29 3.23 -10.20
C ALA A 112 28.36 2.89 -11.70
N HIS A 113 27.67 1.83 -12.13
CA HIS A 113 27.71 1.32 -13.50
C HIS A 113 26.53 1.83 -14.34
N ASN A 114 25.35 2.02 -13.73
CA ASN A 114 24.11 2.37 -14.43
C ASN A 114 23.50 3.72 -14.01
N GLY A 115 24.20 4.49 -13.18
CA GLY A 115 23.75 5.81 -12.71
C GLY A 115 22.56 5.75 -11.74
N GLY A 116 22.20 4.58 -11.22
CA GLY A 116 21.04 4.40 -10.33
C GLY A 116 19.73 4.09 -11.05
N LEU A 117 19.77 3.82 -12.36
CA LEU A 117 18.63 3.36 -13.15
C LEU A 117 18.88 1.92 -13.62
N ILE A 118 17.91 1.03 -13.40
CA ILE A 118 18.00 -0.38 -13.80
C ILE A 118 16.69 -0.84 -14.43
N ASN A 119 16.78 -1.61 -15.52
CA ASN A 119 15.60 -2.22 -16.15
C ASN A 119 15.01 -3.27 -15.19
N LEU A 120 13.67 -3.32 -15.06
CA LEU A 120 12.97 -4.31 -14.23
C LEU A 120 13.34 -5.76 -14.57
N GLN A 121 13.52 -6.08 -15.85
CA GLN A 121 13.92 -7.42 -16.30
C GLN A 121 15.34 -7.76 -15.84
N GLU A 122 16.26 -6.79 -15.93
CA GLU A 122 17.63 -6.92 -15.48
C GLU A 122 17.69 -7.04 -13.95
N LEU A 123 16.94 -6.21 -13.22
CA LEU A 123 16.80 -6.30 -11.77
C LEU A 123 16.29 -7.69 -11.37
N CYS A 124 15.25 -8.20 -12.05
CA CYS A 124 14.70 -9.52 -11.78
C CYS A 124 15.73 -10.62 -12.07
N HIS A 125 16.52 -10.48 -13.14
CA HIS A 125 17.61 -11.40 -13.46
C HIS A 125 18.68 -11.43 -12.38
N LEU A 126 19.23 -10.26 -11.99
CA LEU A 126 20.23 -10.14 -10.93
C LEU A 126 19.71 -10.66 -9.59
N LEU A 127 18.43 -10.44 -9.29
CA LEU A 127 17.82 -10.91 -8.07
C LEU A 127 17.66 -12.43 -8.03
N ARG A 128 17.29 -13.06 -9.16
CA ARG A 128 17.26 -14.52 -9.29
C ARG A 128 18.66 -15.14 -9.16
N GLN A 129 19.70 -14.46 -9.63
CA GLN A 129 21.09 -14.90 -9.45
C GLN A 129 21.56 -14.83 -8.00
N ARG A 130 21.17 -13.77 -7.26
CA ARG A 130 21.55 -13.60 -5.84
C ARG A 130 20.74 -14.48 -4.90
N ARG A 131 19.52 -14.87 -5.27
CA ARG A 131 18.69 -15.76 -4.44
C ARG A 131 19.20 -17.20 -4.50
N ARG A 132 19.29 -17.81 -3.31
CA ARG A 132 19.53 -19.25 -3.20
C ARG A 132 18.36 -20.03 -3.82
N SER A 133 18.67 -21.15 -4.45
CA SER A 133 17.69 -22.00 -5.17
C SER A 133 16.53 -22.51 -4.31
N ASP A 134 16.64 -22.45 -2.98
CA ASP A 134 15.64 -22.89 -2.00
C ASP A 134 14.60 -21.80 -1.66
N ARG A 135 14.84 -20.53 -2.02
CA ARG A 135 13.98 -19.38 -1.64
C ARG A 135 12.80 -19.11 -2.59
N GLY A 136 12.52 -20.03 -3.50
CA GLY A 136 11.39 -19.96 -4.43
C GLY A 136 11.62 -19.02 -5.62
N ALA A 137 10.87 -19.25 -6.71
CA ALA A 137 10.98 -18.44 -7.91
C ALA A 137 10.36 -17.04 -7.70
N VAL A 138 10.92 -16.05 -8.40
CA VAL A 138 10.49 -14.64 -8.34
C VAL A 138 10.10 -14.17 -9.74
N SER A 139 8.94 -13.54 -9.85
CA SER A 139 8.41 -12.91 -11.05
C SER A 139 8.63 -11.39 -11.04
N GLU A 140 8.39 -10.73 -12.17
CA GLU A 140 8.41 -9.27 -12.26
C GLU A 140 7.30 -8.63 -11.42
N ASP A 141 6.12 -9.25 -11.34
CA ASP A 141 5.02 -8.83 -10.47
C ASP A 141 5.47 -8.78 -8.99
N ASP A 142 6.29 -9.75 -8.57
CA ASP A 142 6.83 -9.76 -7.21
C ASP A 142 7.77 -8.59 -6.95
N CYS A 143 8.64 -8.28 -7.93
CA CYS A 143 9.53 -7.14 -7.87
C CYS A 143 8.74 -5.84 -7.77
N LEU A 144 7.71 -5.66 -8.61
CA LEU A 144 6.85 -4.48 -8.58
C LEU A 144 6.12 -4.33 -7.24
N ARG A 145 5.59 -5.43 -6.70
CA ARG A 145 4.94 -5.43 -5.38
C ARG A 145 5.92 -5.07 -4.27
N ALA A 146 7.12 -5.66 -4.24
CA ALA A 146 8.16 -5.30 -3.28
C ALA A 146 8.54 -3.81 -3.39
N ILE A 147 8.79 -3.32 -4.61
CA ILE A 147 9.08 -1.91 -4.88
C ILE A 147 7.94 -1.01 -4.41
N SER A 148 6.69 -1.41 -4.63
CA SER A 148 5.52 -0.64 -4.18
C SER A 148 5.46 -0.49 -2.65
N LYS A 149 6.04 -1.44 -1.91
CA LYS A 149 6.15 -1.41 -0.44
C LYS A 149 7.38 -0.65 0.04
N LEU A 150 8.43 -0.61 -0.78
CA LEU A 150 9.60 0.24 -0.57
C LEU A 150 9.31 1.74 -0.78
N LYS A 151 8.09 2.13 -1.17
CA LYS A 151 7.68 3.54 -1.33
C LYS A 151 7.92 4.32 -0.03
N ALA A 152 9.13 4.83 0.11
CA ALA A 152 9.53 5.81 1.08
C ALA A 152 9.31 7.20 0.47
N GLN A 153 9.13 8.20 1.32
CA GLN A 153 8.84 9.57 0.91
C GLN A 153 9.96 10.20 0.06
N GLY A 154 11.12 9.56 -0.08
CA GLY A 154 12.30 10.10 -0.77
C GLY A 154 12.96 11.26 -0.03
N PHE A 155 12.30 11.77 1.01
CA PHE A 155 12.77 12.84 1.87
C PHE A 155 12.46 12.54 3.33
N VAL A 156 13.09 13.31 4.21
CA VAL A 156 12.75 13.40 5.64
C VAL A 156 12.60 14.86 6.06
N THR A 157 11.84 15.12 7.12
CA THR A 157 11.83 16.42 7.81
C THR A 157 12.48 16.30 9.19
N VAL A 158 12.91 17.43 9.75
CA VAL A 158 13.49 17.47 11.11
C VAL A 158 12.50 16.87 12.13
N GLU A 159 11.22 17.27 12.07
CA GLU A 159 10.23 16.79 13.03
C GLU A 159 9.99 15.28 12.92
N GLU A 160 10.11 14.72 11.72
CA GLU A 160 9.95 13.29 11.51
C GLU A 160 11.11 12.48 12.11
N VAL A 161 12.34 12.95 11.97
CA VAL A 161 13.53 12.30 12.54
C VAL A 161 13.50 12.40 14.07
N GLU A 162 13.16 13.57 14.62
CA GLU A 162 12.97 13.75 16.07
C GLU A 162 11.92 12.79 16.62
N ARG A 163 10.75 12.72 15.96
CA ARG A 163 9.65 11.85 16.40
C ARG A 163 9.99 10.36 16.30
N ARG A 164 10.66 9.93 15.23
CA ARG A 164 10.92 8.50 14.97
C ARG A 164 12.12 7.96 15.74
N LEU A 165 13.16 8.77 15.91
CA LEU A 165 14.42 8.36 16.53
C LEU A 165 14.61 8.92 17.94
N SER A 166 13.68 9.77 18.41
CA SER A 166 13.78 10.46 19.71
C SER A 166 15.08 11.27 19.85
N TRP A 167 15.54 11.86 18.74
CA TRP A 167 16.73 12.69 18.72
C TRP A 167 16.41 14.13 19.10
N THR A 168 17.41 14.82 19.66
CA THR A 168 17.30 16.26 19.91
C THR A 168 17.37 17.04 18.59
N PRO A 169 16.75 18.23 18.51
CA PRO A 169 16.74 19.03 17.29
C PRO A 169 18.14 19.33 16.74
N GLY A 170 19.07 19.71 17.62
CA GLY A 170 20.47 19.99 17.23
C GLY A 170 21.15 18.78 16.58
N ARG A 171 20.99 17.58 17.17
CA ARG A 171 21.58 16.34 16.62
C ARG A 171 20.99 15.99 15.25
N THR A 172 19.67 16.17 15.09
CA THR A 172 18.98 15.93 13.82
C THR A 172 19.49 16.89 12.74
N ILE A 173 19.58 18.19 13.05
CA ILE A 173 20.07 19.21 12.13
C ILE A 173 21.52 18.93 11.74
N ASP A 174 22.41 18.68 12.70
CA ASP A 174 23.83 18.42 12.42
C ASP A 174 24.02 17.20 11.51
N ALA A 175 23.24 16.13 11.74
CA ALA A 175 23.28 14.94 10.90
C ALA A 175 22.80 15.22 9.47
N LEU A 176 21.68 15.94 9.32
CA LEU A 176 21.11 16.28 8.01
C LEU A 176 22.00 17.27 7.24
N GLU A 177 22.59 18.26 7.91
CA GLU A 177 23.58 19.18 7.36
C GLU A 177 24.86 18.45 6.91
N THR A 178 25.27 17.41 7.64
CA THR A 178 26.38 16.56 7.21
C THR A 178 26.02 15.83 5.92
N LEU A 179 24.81 15.28 5.80
CA LEU A 179 24.36 14.61 4.58
C LEU A 179 24.25 15.57 3.37
N LEU A 180 23.92 16.84 3.60
CA LEU A 180 23.99 17.88 2.57
C LEU A 180 25.42 18.14 2.12
N LYS A 181 26.36 18.30 3.07
CA LYS A 181 27.78 18.53 2.79
C LYS A 181 28.42 17.39 2.00
N GLU A 182 28.04 16.15 2.31
CA GLU A 182 28.51 14.94 1.60
C GLU A 182 27.80 14.72 0.25
N GLY A 183 26.86 15.60 -0.15
CA GLY A 183 26.11 15.47 -1.40
C GLY A 183 25.15 14.28 -1.44
N LEU A 184 24.80 13.73 -0.27
CA LEU A 184 23.88 12.61 -0.12
C LEU A 184 22.41 13.06 -0.04
N ALA A 185 22.18 14.33 0.32
CA ALA A 185 20.86 14.94 0.38
C ALA A 185 20.84 16.31 -0.34
N MET A 186 19.63 16.75 -0.70
CA MET A 186 19.33 18.08 -1.25
C MET A 186 18.25 18.75 -0.40
N ILE A 187 18.29 20.08 -0.28
CA ILE A 187 17.22 20.84 0.40
C ILE A 187 16.07 21.07 -0.57
N ASP A 188 14.84 20.82 -0.12
CA ASP A 188 13.61 21.24 -0.77
C ASP A 188 12.78 22.09 0.22
N ASP A 189 12.74 23.40 -0.03
CA ASP A 189 11.93 24.39 0.70
C ASP A 189 10.66 24.79 -0.09
N GLY A 190 10.40 24.18 -1.26
CA GLY A 190 9.36 24.60 -2.21
C GLY A 190 7.99 23.96 -1.99
N HIS A 191 7.82 23.13 -0.97
CA HIS A 191 6.57 22.40 -0.74
C HIS A 191 5.47 23.30 -0.13
N ARG A 192 4.21 23.01 -0.47
CA ARG A 192 3.03 23.83 -0.13
C ARG A 192 2.75 24.01 1.37
N ASP A 193 3.33 23.17 2.21
CA ASP A 193 3.18 23.23 3.67
C ASP A 193 4.25 24.08 4.36
N GLY A 194 5.18 24.66 3.60
CA GLY A 194 6.26 25.51 4.13
C GLY A 194 7.32 24.77 4.93
N LYS A 195 7.30 23.42 4.92
CA LYS A 195 8.26 22.61 5.67
C LYS A 195 9.48 22.26 4.82
N ARG A 196 10.67 22.53 5.38
CA ARG A 196 11.95 22.09 4.80
C ARG A 196 12.02 20.56 4.76
N ARG A 197 12.37 20.04 3.59
CA ARG A 197 12.60 18.62 3.34
C ARG A 197 14.05 18.39 2.95
N TYR A 198 14.61 17.30 3.44
CA TYR A 198 15.93 16.81 3.04
C TYR A 198 15.70 15.61 2.13
N TRP A 199 15.88 15.85 0.84
CA TRP A 199 15.58 14.92 -0.24
C TRP A 199 16.81 14.07 -0.57
N PHE A 200 16.65 12.77 -0.71
CA PHE A 200 17.73 11.85 -1.03
C PHE A 200 17.62 11.45 -2.49
N PRO A 201 18.48 11.93 -3.41
CA PRO A 201 18.36 11.64 -4.85
C PRO A 201 18.35 10.14 -5.17
N CYS A 202 19.02 9.34 -4.34
CA CYS A 202 19.05 7.89 -4.43
C CYS A 202 17.77 7.19 -3.93
N VAL A 203 16.83 7.93 -3.34
CA VAL A 203 15.54 7.46 -2.85
C VAL A 203 14.45 8.20 -3.63
N SER A 204 14.10 7.71 -4.82
CA SER A 204 12.99 8.29 -5.57
C SER A 204 11.64 7.97 -4.92
N PRO A 205 10.78 8.96 -4.60
CA PRO A 205 9.37 8.72 -4.33
C PRO A 205 8.71 8.36 -5.67
N ILE A 206 8.26 7.11 -5.79
CA ILE A 206 7.59 6.58 -6.99
C ILE A 206 6.19 7.23 -7.20
N SER A 207 5.82 8.26 -6.43
CA SER A 207 4.52 8.93 -6.57
C SER A 207 4.42 9.85 -7.80
N SER A 208 5.54 10.18 -8.47
CA SER A 208 5.53 11.06 -9.64
C SER A 208 5.12 10.36 -10.95
N LEU A 209 5.07 9.03 -10.99
CA LEU A 209 4.66 8.30 -12.20
C LEU A 209 3.13 8.20 -12.41
N VAL A 210 2.32 8.47 -11.38
CA VAL A 210 0.85 8.35 -11.49
C VAL A 210 0.18 9.68 -11.87
N ALA A 211 0.90 10.80 -11.80
CA ALA A 211 0.35 12.13 -12.10
C ALA A 211 0.63 12.61 -13.55
N ALA A 212 1.31 11.81 -14.37
CA ALA A 212 1.64 12.18 -15.75
C ALA A 212 0.63 11.66 -16.80
N ASP A 213 -0.29 10.77 -16.42
CA ASP A 213 -1.33 10.21 -17.30
C ASP A 213 -2.75 10.54 -16.76
N SER A 214 -3.05 11.82 -16.54
CA SER A 214 -4.42 12.31 -16.31
C SER A 214 -4.63 13.66 -16.98
#